data_AF-A0A1I1TCS4-F1
#
_entry.id   AF-A0A1I1TCS4-F1
#
_cell.length_a   1.000
_cell.length_b   1.000
_cell.length_c   1.000
_cell.angle_alpha   90.00
_cell.angle_beta   90.00
_cell.angle_gamma   90.00
#
_symmetry.space_group_name_H-M   'P 1'
#
loop_
_entity.id
_entity.type
_entity.pdbx_description
1 polymer ?
#
loop_
_entity_poly.entity_id
_entity_poly.type
_entity_poly.pdbx_seq_one_letter_code
_entity_poly.pdbx_strand_id
1 'polypeptide(L)' 'MDNRYRKFDILVDGVKVATEDLDKYKESRFYEIVYHIPAEQTKGKQQVTIVMKGGPHNSAGPVFGAIRMMKE' A
#
# COMPACT_ATOMS: atom_id res chain seq x y z
N MET A 1 6.83 19.22 -1.18
CA MET A 1 5.74 18.59 -1.97
C MET A 1 4.48 18.61 -1.11
N ASP A 2 3.32 19.01 -1.64
CA ASP A 2 2.05 18.90 -0.91
C ASP A 2 1.53 17.47 -1.08
N ASN A 3 1.74 16.65 -0.06
CA ASN A 3 1.26 15.27 -0.04
C ASN A 3 -0.24 15.21 0.30
N ARG A 4 -0.91 16.35 0.52
CA ARG A 4 -2.35 16.51 0.81
C ARG A 4 -2.83 15.59 1.93
N TYR A 5 -1.95 15.33 2.91
CA TYR A 5 -2.21 14.41 4.02
C TYR A 5 -2.62 13.01 3.57
N ARG A 6 -2.08 12.49 2.45
CA ARG A 6 -2.44 11.16 1.94
C ARG A 6 -2.02 10.06 2.91
N LYS A 7 -3.03 9.47 3.54
CA LYS A 7 -2.91 8.36 4.47
C LYS A 7 -3.92 7.29 4.12
N PHE A 8 -3.44 6.08 3.91
CA PHE A 8 -4.27 4.99 3.40
C PHE A 8 -3.84 3.65 3.98
N ASP A 9 -4.82 2.76 4.12
CA ASP A 9 -4.59 1.38 4.51
C ASP A 9 -4.30 0.53 3.28
N ILE A 10 -3.39 -0.42 3.43
CA ILE A 10 -3.12 -1.46 2.43
C ILE A 10 -3.78 -2.73 2.94
N LEU A 11 -4.71 -3.25 2.16
CA LEU A 11 -5.48 -4.45 2.47
C LEU A 11 -5.09 -5.58 1.51
N VAL A 12 -4.97 -6.80 2.03
CA VAL A 12 -4.84 -8.05 1.27
C VAL A 12 -6.08 -8.89 1.55
N ASP A 13 -6.91 -9.09 0.53
CA ASP A 13 -8.23 -9.73 0.63
C ASP A 13 -9.09 -9.11 1.76
N GLY A 14 -9.06 -7.78 1.87
CA GLY A 14 -9.82 -7.04 2.87
C GLY A 14 -9.19 -6.97 4.27
N VAL A 15 -8.15 -7.75 4.56
CA VAL A 15 -7.42 -7.68 5.83
C VAL A 15 -6.32 -6.64 5.73
N LYS A 16 -6.29 -5.71 6.69
CA LYS A 16 -5.26 -4.68 6.74
C LYS A 16 -3.89 -5.27 7.07
N VAL A 17 -2.91 -5.02 6.21
CA VAL A 17 -1.50 -5.43 6.43
C VAL A 17 -0.60 -4.25 6.78
N ALA A 18 -0.94 -3.03 6.35
CA ALA A 18 -0.19 -1.82 6.66
C ALA A 18 -1.07 -0.57 6.59
N THR A 19 -0.56 0.53 7.16
CA THR A 19 -1.06 1.89 6.91
C THR A 19 0.13 2.71 6.42
N GLU A 20 -0.02 3.35 5.25
CA GLU A 20 1.01 4.22 4.70
C GLU A 20 0.61 5.69 4.87
N ASP A 21 1.60 6.49 5.26
CA ASP A 21 1.48 7.93 5.42
C ASP A 21 2.53 8.59 4.52
N LEU A 22 2.07 9.25 3.46
CA LEU A 22 2.97 9.86 2.50
C LEU A 22 3.59 11.15 3.02
N ASP A 23 3.06 11.79 4.08
CA ASP A 23 3.64 13.02 4.62
C ASP A 23 5.06 12.83 5.17
N LYS A 24 5.47 11.59 5.46
CA LYS A 24 6.84 11.27 5.86
C LYS A 24 7.87 11.43 4.74
N TYR A 25 7.45 11.45 3.47
CA TYR A 25 8.33 11.67 2.32
C TYR A 25 8.31 13.13 1.89
N LYS A 26 9.47 13.81 1.96
CA LYS A 26 9.57 15.25 1.65
C LYS A 26 10.18 15.54 0.28
N GLU A 27 10.80 14.55 -0.36
CA GLU A 27 11.43 14.70 -1.67
C GLU A 27 10.47 14.39 -2.81
N SER A 28 10.61 15.11 -3.93
CA SER A 28 9.81 14.88 -5.13
C SER A 28 10.42 13.79 -5.99
N ARG A 29 10.25 12.53 -5.57
CA ARG A 29 10.73 11.34 -6.29
C ARG A 29 9.77 10.17 -6.14
N PHE A 30 10.00 9.11 -6.92
CA PHE A 30 9.34 7.83 -6.71
C PHE A 30 10.02 7.07 -5.56
N TYR A 31 9.20 6.35 -4.79
CA TYR A 31 9.65 5.51 -3.69
C TYR A 31 9.23 4.07 -3.95
N GLU A 32 10.18 3.15 -3.80
CA GLU A 32 9.90 1.73 -3.71
C GLU A 32 9.78 1.38 -2.23
N ILE A 33 8.61 0.89 -1.82
CA ILE A 33 8.29 0.59 -0.42
C ILE A 33 7.85 -0.87 -0.34
N VAL A 34 8.48 -1.62 0.56
CA VAL A 34 8.18 -3.03 0.81
C VAL A 34 7.28 -3.13 2.02
N TYR A 35 6.20 -3.91 1.90
CA TYR A 35 5.30 -4.23 3.01
C TYR A 35 5.29 -5.75 3.18
N HIS A 36 5.50 -6.21 4.42
CA HIS A 36 5.37 -7.63 4.72
C HIS A 36 3.90 -8.04 4.67
N ILE A 37 3.64 -9.13 3.96
CA ILE A 37 2.32 -9.76 3.90
C ILE A 37 2.38 -11.01 4.80
N PRO A 38 1.54 -11.11 5.84
CA PRO A 38 1.49 -12.31 6.67
C PRO A 38 1.22 -13.55 5.82
N ALA A 39 1.94 -14.64 6.08
CA ALA A 39 1.82 -15.88 5.28
C ALA A 39 0.38 -16.43 5.25
N GLU A 40 -0.39 -16.21 6.31
CA GLU A 40 -1.81 -16.57 6.39
C GLU A 40 -2.66 -15.92 5.28
N GLN A 41 -2.26 -14.74 4.80
CA GLN A 41 -3.00 -14.03 3.76
C GLN A 41 -2.78 -14.58 2.36
N THR A 42 -1.70 -15.34 2.13
CA THR A 42 -1.32 -15.86 0.80
C THR A 42 -1.25 -17.39 0.73
N LYS A 43 -1.18 -18.09 1.87
CA LYS A 43 -1.02 -19.55 1.91
C LYS A 43 -2.14 -20.27 1.17
N GLY A 44 -1.76 -21.08 0.18
CA GLY A 44 -2.68 -21.89 -0.62
C GLY A 44 -3.50 -21.09 -1.65
N LYS A 45 -3.30 -19.78 -1.75
CA LYS A 45 -4.00 -18.93 -2.71
C LYS A 45 -3.14 -18.76 -3.97
N GLN A 46 -3.80 -18.82 -5.13
CA GLN A 46 -3.15 -18.50 -6.41
C GLN A 46 -3.18 -16.99 -6.72
N GLN A 47 -4.15 -16.28 -6.15
CA GLN A 47 -4.35 -14.86 -6.35
C GLN A 47 -4.87 -14.24 -5.05
N VAL A 48 -4.50 -12.97 -4.83
CA VAL A 48 -5.08 -12.11 -3.79
C VAL A 48 -5.43 -10.76 -4.40
N THR A 49 -6.37 -10.06 -3.77
CA THR A 49 -6.74 -8.68 -4.13
C THR A 49 -6.03 -7.72 -3.19
N ILE A 50 -5.29 -6.76 -3.75
CA ILE A 50 -4.68 -5.67 -2.99
C ILE A 50 -5.52 -4.40 -3.15
N VAL A 51 -5.87 -3.77 -2.03
CA VAL A 51 -6.64 -2.51 -2.01
C VAL A 51 -5.86 -1.46 -1.24
N MET A 52 -5.65 -0.30 -1.86
CA MET A 52 -5.14 0.90 -1.20
C MET A 52 -6.34 1.78 -0.82
N LYS A 53 -6.78 1.68 0.42
CA LYS A 53 -8.00 2.30 0.92
C LYS A 53 -7.67 3.62 1.63
N GLY A 54 -8.01 4.74 0.98
CA GLY A 54 -7.95 6.05 1.64
C GLY A 54 -8.83 6.08 2.91
N GLY A 55 -8.34 6.74 3.96
CA GLY A 55 -9.16 7.06 5.13
C GLY A 55 -10.32 8.03 4.82
N PRO A 56 -11.16 8.36 5.81
CA PRO A 56 -12.23 9.35 5.65
C PRO A 56 -11.69 10.67 5.07
N HIS A 57 -12.34 11.19 4.02
CA HIS A 57 -11.92 12.40 3.29
C HIS A 57 -10.50 12.33 2.70
N ASN A 58 -9.95 11.13 2.55
CA ASN A 58 -8.59 10.91 2.09
C ASN A 58 -8.54 9.95 0.89
N SER A 59 -7.42 9.93 0.19
CA SER A 59 -7.18 9.03 -0.94
C SER A 59 -5.76 8.45 -0.84
N ALA A 60 -5.54 7.28 -1.42
CA ALA A 60 -4.19 6.77 -1.59
C ALA A 60 -3.35 7.64 -2.55
N GLY A 61 -4.01 8.32 -3.48
CA GLY A 61 -3.36 9.04 -4.57
C GLY A 61 -3.01 8.12 -5.74
N PRO A 62 -2.28 8.64 -6.74
CA PRO A 62 -1.87 7.85 -7.89
C PRO A 62 -0.77 6.85 -7.51
N VAL A 63 -0.88 5.64 -8.05
CA VAL A 63 0.15 4.61 -7.93
C VAL A 63 0.85 4.51 -9.28
N PHE A 64 2.17 4.66 -9.26
CA PHE A 64 3.00 4.66 -10.46
C PHE A 64 3.95 3.47 -10.43
N GLY A 65 4.14 2.83 -11.59
CA GLY A 65 5.03 1.69 -11.75
C GLY A 65 4.35 0.33 -11.58
N ALA A 66 5.16 -0.71 -11.52
CA ALA A 66 4.70 -2.09 -11.37
C ALA A 66 4.52 -2.43 -9.87
N ILE A 67 3.31 -2.84 -9.49
CA ILE A 67 3.08 -3.49 -8.19
C ILE A 67 3.54 -4.93 -8.32
N ARG A 68 4.51 -5.34 -7.49
CA ARG A 68 5.09 -6.69 -7.51
C ARG A 68 4.83 -7.38 -6.18
N MET A 69 4.39 -8.63 -6.26
CA MET A 69 4.45 -9.57 -5.15
C MET A 69 5.71 -10.40 -5.31
N MET A 70 6.51 -10.50 -4.24
CA MET A 70 7.78 -11.22 -4.23
C MET A 70 7.72 -12.30 -3.16
N LYS A 71 8.32 -13.44 -3.44
CA LYS A 71 8.62 -14.44 -2.41
C LYS A 71 9.95 -14.04 -1.77
N GLU A 72 10.04 -14.13 -0.45
CA GLU A 72 11.33 -14.05 0.26
C GLU A 72 12.29 -15.16 -0.20
#